data_AF-A0AAP2SUX7-F1
#
_entry.id   AF-A0AAP2SUX7-F1
#
_cell.length_a   1.000
_cell.length_b   1.000
_cell.length_c   1.000
_cell.angle_alpha   90.00
_cell.angle_beta   90.00
_cell.angle_gamma   90.00
#
_symmetry.space_group_name_H-M   'P 1'
#
loop_
_entity.id
_entity.type
_entity.pdbx_description
1 polymer ?
#
loop_
_entity_poly.entity_id
_entity_poly.type
_entity_poly.pdbx_seq_one_letter_code
_entity_poly.pdbx_strand_id
1 'polypeptide(L)'
;MGIRLQAKHYSKKITFVSGAILMLVGGLFFVNQALADATKPATKAGEKLVTIYDRGAEKTIVTKARTIREALKLAKFSIDERQDVVEPSLDSEMVAEKYNINIFRARPITIVDGNKRLKVTTAEQTPALIAKVAGIEVFEEDKTTLSNSDNMAVDGANMVMKIDRASMVNFVLYGKESVIRTHAKTVGELLKEKNIDPKKDDTLSVDRSAKIIPGMKIELWRNGKQTITAEEDVKFEVEKVQDANRDSGYREVKQAGENGKKNVTYEVEMKNGVEVSRKEIASVVTKEPKKQIEIVGTKVSLPSGSHSDWMSAAGISPDDYGYVNFIFTKESTWRTTARNGQYAGLGQTNIDKLSQACPNWQSDPVCQIRVFNNYAVSTYGSWAGAYNAWNRKKWW
;
A
#
# COMPACT_ATOMS: atom_id res chain seq x y z
N MET A 1 47.20 5.73 15.85
CA MET A 1 47.51 4.33 15.47
C MET A 1 46.30 3.79 14.71
N GLY A 2 46.18 4.18 13.43
CA GLY A 2 44.99 3.93 12.62
C GLY A 2 45.14 2.64 11.80
N ILE A 3 44.31 1.65 12.07
CA ILE A 3 44.24 0.41 11.30
C ILE A 3 43.38 0.69 10.07
N ARG A 4 44.04 0.84 8.92
CA ARG A 4 43.43 0.87 7.58
C ARG A 4 42.80 -0.50 7.29
N LEU A 5 41.48 -0.59 7.39
CA LEU A 5 40.71 -1.71 6.83
C LEU A 5 40.57 -1.48 5.31
N GLN A 6 41.29 -2.29 4.54
CA GLN A 6 41.12 -2.40 3.09
C GLN A 6 39.74 -3.00 2.79
N ALA A 7 38.77 -2.14 2.48
CA ALA A 7 37.52 -2.55 1.88
C ALA A 7 37.78 -3.01 0.43
N LYS A 8 37.83 -4.32 0.19
CA LYS A 8 37.71 -4.87 -1.16
C LYS A 8 36.31 -4.55 -1.69
N HIS A 9 36.20 -3.43 -2.38
CA HIS A 9 35.07 -3.11 -3.25
C HIS A 9 35.01 -4.14 -4.37
N TYR A 10 34.05 -5.07 -4.28
CA TYR A 10 33.64 -5.84 -5.44
C TYR A 10 32.64 -4.99 -6.24
N SER A 11 33.15 -4.12 -7.10
CA SER A 11 32.33 -3.50 -8.14
C SER A 11 32.02 -4.57 -9.18
N LYS A 12 30.85 -5.22 -9.11
CA LYS A 12 30.32 -5.91 -10.28
C LYS A 12 29.95 -4.83 -11.29
N LYS A 13 30.85 -4.60 -12.25
CA LYS A 13 30.55 -3.85 -13.47
C LYS A 13 29.38 -4.54 -14.14
N ILE A 14 28.20 -3.92 -14.08
CA ILE A 14 27.09 -4.21 -14.99
C ILE A 14 27.52 -3.61 -16.32
N THR A 15 28.28 -4.39 -17.08
CA THR A 15 28.53 -4.12 -18.47
C THR A 15 27.38 -4.76 -19.23
N PHE A 16 26.52 -3.91 -19.79
CA PHE A 16 25.55 -4.24 -20.81
C PHE A 16 26.32 -4.87 -21.98
N VAL A 17 26.40 -6.20 -22.02
CA VAL A 17 26.82 -6.95 -23.21
C VAL A 17 25.56 -7.51 -23.82
N SER A 18 24.99 -6.68 -24.67
CA SER A 18 24.11 -7.08 -25.76
C SER A 18 24.79 -8.21 -26.55
N GLY A 19 24.08 -9.31 -26.75
CA GLY A 19 24.46 -10.36 -27.71
C GLY A 19 25.13 -11.58 -27.08
N ALA A 20 24.61 -12.76 -27.48
CA ALA A 20 25.26 -14.07 -27.41
C ALA A 20 25.03 -15.01 -26.20
N ILE A 21 23.89 -14.96 -25.50
CA ILE A 21 23.36 -16.14 -24.76
C ILE A 21 21.86 -16.31 -25.06
N LEU A 22 21.56 -16.49 -26.34
CA LEU A 22 20.27 -16.95 -26.87
C LEU A 22 20.56 -17.97 -27.99
N MET A 23 21.58 -18.82 -27.77
CA MET A 23 22.14 -19.76 -28.74
C MET A 23 22.45 -21.13 -28.10
N LEU A 24 21.55 -21.69 -27.28
CA LEU A 24 21.68 -23.09 -26.84
C LEU A 24 20.37 -23.89 -26.74
N VAL A 25 19.25 -23.33 -27.25
CA VAL A 25 18.06 -24.12 -27.66
C VAL A 25 17.64 -23.80 -29.11
N GLY A 26 18.31 -22.85 -29.78
CA GLY A 26 18.11 -22.50 -31.20
C GLY A 26 19.12 -23.17 -32.15
N GLY A 27 19.63 -24.35 -31.81
CA GLY A 27 20.76 -24.98 -32.49
C GLY A 27 20.49 -26.44 -32.86
N LEU A 28 19.41 -26.70 -33.60
CA LEU A 28 19.21 -27.94 -34.37
C LEU A 28 17.99 -27.71 -35.27
N PHE A 29 18.15 -26.95 -36.35
CA PHE A 29 17.40 -27.05 -37.62
C PHE A 29 17.89 -25.94 -38.59
N PHE A 30 19.20 -25.89 -38.82
CA PHE A 30 19.74 -25.33 -40.05
C PHE A 30 20.50 -26.46 -40.76
N VAL A 31 19.75 -27.31 -41.47
CA VAL A 31 20.27 -27.99 -42.66
C VAL A 31 19.70 -27.24 -43.84
N ASN A 32 20.59 -26.59 -44.57
CA ASN A 32 20.31 -25.81 -45.76
C ASN A 32 20.10 -26.79 -46.93
N GLN A 33 19.01 -26.55 -47.68
CA GLN A 33 18.76 -26.85 -49.10
C GLN A 33 19.33 -28.14 -49.71
N ALA A 34 18.43 -29.06 -50.09
CA ALA A 34 18.21 -29.44 -51.49
C ALA A 34 17.33 -30.70 -51.55
N LEU A 35 16.01 -30.50 -51.50
CA LEU A 35 14.96 -31.30 -52.13
C LEU A 35 13.65 -30.69 -51.65
N ALA A 36 13.15 -29.75 -52.44
CA ALA A 36 11.84 -29.18 -52.25
C ALA A 36 10.81 -30.30 -52.35
N ASP A 37 10.19 -30.63 -51.23
CA ASP A 37 9.05 -31.52 -51.18
C ASP A 37 7.91 -30.88 -51.97
N ALA A 38 7.45 -31.57 -53.01
CA ALA A 38 6.58 -31.09 -54.08
C ALA A 38 5.10 -30.91 -53.65
N THR A 39 4.85 -30.45 -52.42
CA THR A 39 3.50 -30.36 -51.83
C THR A 39 3.19 -29.01 -51.20
N LYS A 40 4.10 -28.03 -51.20
CA LYS A 40 3.79 -26.67 -50.71
C LYS A 40 3.18 -25.82 -51.84
N PRO A 41 1.94 -25.31 -51.68
CA PRO A 41 1.27 -24.50 -52.69
C PRO A 41 2.03 -23.19 -52.97
N ALA A 42 2.25 -22.88 -54.25
CA ALA A 42 2.89 -21.65 -54.69
C ALA A 42 1.95 -20.44 -54.50
N THR A 43 2.44 -19.34 -53.94
CA THR A 43 1.68 -18.11 -53.68
C THR A 43 1.64 -17.18 -54.90
N LYS A 44 0.45 -16.69 -55.28
CA LYS A 44 0.29 -15.61 -56.29
C LYS A 44 0.24 -14.23 -55.62
N ALA A 45 0.36 -13.15 -56.41
CA ALA A 45 0.30 -11.78 -55.91
C ALA A 45 -1.00 -11.52 -55.12
N GLY A 46 -0.85 -11.02 -53.88
CA GLY A 46 -1.96 -10.77 -52.95
C GLY A 46 -2.44 -11.99 -52.16
N GLU A 47 -1.83 -13.17 -52.35
CA GLU A 47 -2.08 -14.37 -51.55
C GLU A 47 -1.02 -14.55 -50.47
N LYS A 48 -1.41 -15.15 -49.35
CA LYS A 48 -0.56 -15.36 -48.17
C LYS A 48 -0.45 -16.86 -47.92
N LEU A 49 0.76 -17.30 -47.60
CA LEU A 49 1.04 -18.66 -47.15
C LEU A 49 0.82 -18.74 -45.64
N VAL A 50 -0.05 -19.65 -45.19
CA VAL A 50 -0.41 -19.79 -43.79
C VAL A 50 -0.19 -21.22 -43.36
N THR A 51 0.70 -21.41 -42.39
CA THR A 51 0.93 -22.69 -41.73
C THR A 51 0.19 -22.68 -40.40
N ILE A 52 -0.74 -23.60 -40.23
CA ILE A 52 -1.60 -23.74 -39.05
C ILE A 52 -1.15 -24.97 -38.27
N TYR A 53 -0.90 -24.79 -36.98
CA TYR A 53 -0.53 -25.83 -36.04
C TYR A 53 -1.69 -26.08 -35.08
N ASP A 54 -2.25 -27.30 -35.09
CA ASP A 54 -3.35 -27.70 -34.19
C ASP A 54 -3.07 -29.10 -33.63
N ARG A 55 -2.89 -29.21 -32.31
CA ARG A 55 -2.57 -30.49 -31.62
C ARG A 55 -1.39 -31.26 -32.23
N GLY A 56 -0.37 -30.56 -32.70
CA GLY A 56 0.80 -31.14 -33.34
C GLY A 56 0.62 -31.56 -34.81
N ALA A 57 -0.58 -31.38 -35.38
CA ALA A 57 -0.80 -31.50 -36.81
C ALA A 57 -0.52 -30.16 -37.51
N GLU A 58 0.18 -30.22 -38.64
CA GLU A 58 0.47 -29.07 -39.49
C GLU A 58 -0.45 -29.07 -40.72
N LYS A 59 -1.04 -27.92 -41.04
CA LYS A 59 -1.76 -27.70 -42.29
C LYS A 59 -1.35 -26.38 -42.91
N THR A 60 -0.83 -26.44 -44.13
CA THR A 60 -0.47 -25.24 -44.90
C THR A 60 -1.56 -24.93 -45.92
N ILE A 61 -2.01 -23.68 -45.97
CA ILE A 61 -2.95 -23.16 -46.96
C ILE A 61 -2.42 -21.89 -47.62
N VAL A 62 -2.96 -21.57 -48.80
CA VAL A 62 -2.80 -20.28 -49.44
C VAL A 62 -4.15 -19.56 -49.40
N THR A 63 -4.16 -18.31 -48.95
CA THR A 63 -5.41 -17.55 -48.76
C THR A 63 -5.24 -16.06 -49.03
N LYS A 64 -6.34 -15.42 -49.42
CA LYS A 64 -6.46 -13.95 -49.52
C LYS A 64 -7.11 -13.31 -48.30
N ALA A 65 -7.37 -14.11 -47.25
CA ALA A 65 -7.94 -13.65 -46.00
C ALA A 65 -7.20 -12.42 -45.45
N ARG A 66 -7.96 -11.46 -44.92
CA ARG A 66 -7.42 -10.27 -44.28
C ARG A 66 -7.03 -10.53 -42.84
N THR A 67 -7.73 -11.43 -42.15
CA THR A 67 -7.50 -11.75 -40.73
C THR A 67 -7.28 -13.23 -40.49
N ILE A 68 -6.72 -13.57 -39.31
CA ILE A 68 -6.53 -14.95 -38.86
C ILE A 68 -7.87 -15.69 -38.78
N ARG A 69 -8.92 -15.04 -38.28
CA ARG A 69 -10.29 -15.57 -38.20
C ARG A 69 -10.81 -16.03 -39.57
N GLU A 70 -10.65 -15.19 -40.59
CA GLU A 70 -11.06 -15.53 -41.96
C GLU A 70 -10.23 -16.69 -42.53
N ALA A 71 -8.91 -16.69 -42.30
CA ALA A 71 -8.01 -17.74 -42.76
C ALA A 71 -8.40 -19.11 -42.15
N LEU A 72 -8.67 -19.16 -40.84
CA LEU A 72 -9.08 -20.38 -40.14
C LEU A 72 -10.46 -20.87 -40.59
N LYS A 73 -11.42 -19.96 -40.83
CA LYS A 73 -12.75 -20.29 -41.37
C LYS A 73 -12.66 -20.93 -42.76
N LEU A 74 -11.86 -20.35 -43.67
CA LEU A 74 -11.61 -20.91 -45.00
C LEU A 74 -10.90 -22.26 -44.95
N ALA A 75 -9.97 -22.43 -44.01
CA ALA A 75 -9.27 -23.68 -43.75
C ALA A 75 -10.15 -24.77 -43.10
N LYS A 76 -11.40 -24.43 -42.75
CA LYS A 76 -12.40 -25.26 -42.06
C LYS A 76 -11.99 -25.67 -40.63
N PHE A 77 -11.25 -24.82 -39.93
CA PHE A 77 -11.02 -24.99 -38.49
C PHE A 77 -12.16 -24.34 -37.71
N SER A 78 -12.80 -25.11 -36.83
CA SER A 78 -13.72 -24.57 -35.82
C SER A 78 -12.92 -24.23 -34.58
N ILE A 79 -13.08 -23.02 -34.03
CA ILE A 79 -12.41 -22.54 -32.81
C ILE A 79 -13.47 -22.27 -31.75
N ASP A 80 -13.30 -22.80 -30.54
CA ASP A 80 -14.12 -22.38 -29.41
C ASP A 80 -13.50 -21.11 -28.80
N GLU A 81 -13.99 -19.94 -29.21
CA GLU A 81 -13.45 -18.64 -28.74
C GLU A 81 -13.56 -18.42 -27.23
N ARG A 82 -14.34 -19.25 -26.52
CA ARG A 82 -14.46 -19.16 -25.06
C ARG A 82 -13.35 -19.92 -24.34
N GLN A 83 -12.68 -20.85 -24.99
CA GLN A 83 -11.82 -21.83 -24.33
C GLN A 83 -10.48 -22.06 -25.06
N ASP A 84 -10.49 -22.08 -26.39
CA ASP A 84 -9.30 -22.20 -27.22
C ASP A 84 -8.55 -20.87 -27.33
N VAL A 85 -7.23 -20.94 -27.47
CA VAL A 85 -6.38 -19.77 -27.70
C VAL A 85 -5.70 -19.90 -29.06
N VAL A 86 -5.71 -18.81 -29.83
CA VAL A 86 -5.05 -18.74 -31.14
C VAL A 86 -3.99 -17.65 -31.10
N GLU A 87 -2.79 -18.00 -31.54
CA GLU A 87 -1.66 -17.08 -31.65
C GLU A 87 -1.14 -17.03 -33.10
N PRO A 88 -1.08 -15.85 -33.75
CA PRO A 88 -1.59 -14.56 -33.26
C PRO A 88 -3.12 -14.54 -33.12
N SER A 89 -3.68 -13.50 -32.47
CA SER A 89 -5.11 -13.44 -32.14
C SER A 89 -6.02 -13.53 -33.36
N LEU A 90 -7.25 -14.04 -33.19
CA LEU A 90 -8.22 -14.22 -34.29
C LEU A 90 -8.45 -12.94 -35.11
N ASP A 91 -8.45 -11.79 -34.46
CA ASP A 91 -8.74 -10.50 -35.09
C ASP A 91 -7.48 -9.78 -35.62
N SER A 92 -6.31 -10.40 -35.49
CA SER A 92 -5.07 -9.87 -36.05
C SER A 92 -5.13 -9.83 -37.56
N GLU A 93 -4.82 -8.66 -38.12
CA GLU A 93 -4.65 -8.49 -39.56
C GLU A 93 -3.39 -9.18 -40.06
N MET A 94 -3.54 -9.83 -41.21
CA MET A 94 -2.47 -10.49 -41.91
C MET A 94 -1.87 -9.54 -42.97
N VAL A 95 -0.80 -8.86 -42.61
CA VAL A 95 -0.06 -7.91 -43.46
C VAL A 95 1.15 -8.50 -44.19
N ALA A 96 1.69 -9.63 -43.70
CA ALA A 96 2.85 -10.31 -44.29
C ALA A 96 2.45 -11.37 -45.34
N GLU A 97 3.42 -11.84 -46.11
CA GLU A 97 3.20 -12.92 -47.10
C GLU A 97 3.15 -14.32 -46.46
N LYS A 98 3.72 -14.47 -45.26
CA LYS A 98 3.84 -15.75 -44.55
C LYS A 98 3.39 -15.62 -43.11
N TYR A 99 2.61 -16.59 -42.64
CA TYR A 99 2.05 -16.64 -41.29
C TYR A 99 2.16 -18.03 -40.70
N ASN A 100 2.51 -18.08 -39.41
CA ASN A 100 2.37 -19.26 -38.58
C ASN A 100 1.26 -18.98 -37.57
N ILE A 101 0.24 -19.84 -37.53
CA ILE A 101 -0.89 -19.76 -36.61
C ILE A 101 -0.82 -20.98 -35.69
N ASN A 102 -0.69 -20.75 -34.39
CA ASN A 102 -0.74 -21.79 -33.38
C ASN A 102 -2.13 -21.81 -32.75
N ILE A 103 -2.76 -22.98 -32.74
CA ILE A 103 -4.04 -23.23 -32.08
C ILE A 103 -3.78 -24.06 -30.83
N PHE A 104 -3.95 -23.45 -29.66
CA PHE A 104 -3.91 -24.12 -28.38
C PHE A 104 -5.33 -24.54 -27.99
N ARG A 105 -5.59 -25.83 -28.11
CA ARG A 105 -6.90 -26.40 -27.78
C ARG A 105 -7.07 -26.54 -26.28
N ALA A 106 -8.23 -26.12 -25.80
CA ALA A 106 -8.63 -26.35 -24.43
C ALA A 106 -8.72 -27.86 -24.17
N ARG A 107 -8.16 -28.28 -23.04
CA ARG A 107 -8.16 -29.68 -22.62
C ARG A 107 -8.46 -29.78 -21.13
N PRO A 108 -9.18 -30.83 -20.69
CA PRO A 108 -9.38 -31.08 -19.28
C PRO A 108 -8.04 -31.47 -18.64
N ILE A 109 -7.73 -30.82 -17.53
CA ILE A 109 -6.56 -31.08 -16.69
C ILE A 109 -7.05 -31.30 -15.27
N THR A 110 -6.61 -32.38 -14.65
CA THR A 110 -6.83 -32.63 -13.23
C THR A 110 -5.64 -32.10 -12.44
N ILE A 111 -5.88 -31.11 -11.59
CA ILE A 111 -4.89 -30.55 -10.67
C ILE A 111 -4.97 -31.32 -9.36
N VAL A 112 -3.84 -31.84 -8.90
CA VAL A 112 -3.67 -32.54 -7.63
C VAL A 112 -2.81 -31.68 -6.72
N ASP A 113 -3.40 -31.18 -5.64
CA ASP A 113 -2.77 -30.36 -4.60
C ASP A 113 -2.97 -31.04 -3.24
N GLY A 114 -1.99 -31.86 -2.86
CA GLY A 114 -2.12 -32.79 -1.72
C GLY A 114 -3.33 -33.71 -1.88
N ASN A 115 -4.32 -33.58 -0.99
CA ASN A 115 -5.53 -34.40 -1.01
C ASN A 115 -6.66 -33.79 -1.85
N LYS A 116 -6.47 -32.57 -2.38
CA LYS A 116 -7.48 -31.89 -3.21
C LYS A 116 -7.26 -32.25 -4.66
N ARG A 117 -8.36 -32.53 -5.36
CA ARG A 117 -8.39 -32.76 -6.81
C ARG A 117 -9.37 -31.78 -7.43
N LEU A 118 -8.90 -30.95 -8.35
CA LEU A 118 -9.69 -29.98 -9.08
C LEU A 118 -9.59 -30.25 -10.58
N LYS A 119 -10.70 -30.15 -11.29
CA LYS A 119 -10.71 -30.24 -12.75
C LYS A 119 -10.85 -28.85 -13.35
N VAL A 120 -10.00 -28.53 -14.30
CA VAL A 120 -10.06 -27.30 -15.09
C VAL A 120 -9.98 -27.66 -16.57
N THR A 121 -10.72 -26.94 -17.41
CA THR A 121 -10.56 -27.02 -18.87
C THR A 121 -9.88 -25.75 -19.32
N THR A 122 -8.71 -25.86 -19.96
CA THR A 122 -7.93 -24.69 -20.35
C THR A 122 -7.00 -24.99 -21.52
N ALA A 123 -6.73 -23.97 -22.33
CA ALA A 123 -5.73 -24.00 -23.40
C ALA A 123 -4.30 -23.73 -22.88
N GLU A 124 -4.15 -23.29 -21.63
CA GLU A 124 -2.86 -22.94 -21.03
C GLU A 124 -1.87 -24.12 -21.05
N GLN A 125 -0.58 -23.80 -21.26
CA GLN A 125 0.46 -24.81 -21.48
C GLN A 125 1.35 -25.04 -20.26
N THR A 126 1.55 -24.01 -19.42
CA THR A 126 2.47 -24.09 -18.28
C THR A 126 1.70 -24.30 -16.97
N PRO A 127 2.28 -25.04 -16.00
CA PRO A 127 1.63 -25.24 -14.70
C PRO A 127 1.20 -23.93 -14.02
N ALA A 128 2.02 -22.88 -14.08
CA ALA A 128 1.72 -21.59 -13.46
C ALA A 128 0.44 -20.94 -14.05
N LEU A 129 0.28 -20.97 -15.37
CA LEU A 129 -0.90 -20.42 -16.04
C LEU A 129 -2.14 -21.29 -15.81
N ILE A 130 -1.99 -22.62 -15.82
CA ILE A 130 -3.06 -23.57 -15.50
C ILE A 130 -3.57 -23.34 -14.06
N ALA A 131 -2.67 -23.19 -13.09
CA ALA A 131 -3.02 -22.90 -11.71
C ALA A 131 -3.74 -21.54 -11.57
N LYS A 132 -3.29 -20.51 -12.30
CA LYS A 132 -3.94 -19.20 -12.32
C LYS A 132 -5.39 -19.27 -12.81
N VAL A 133 -5.66 -20.02 -13.88
CA VAL A 133 -7.05 -20.24 -14.38
C VAL A 133 -7.90 -20.96 -13.34
N ALA A 134 -7.30 -21.89 -12.61
CA ALA A 134 -7.96 -22.61 -11.53
C ALA A 134 -8.13 -21.80 -10.22
N GLY A 135 -7.66 -20.55 -10.17
CA GLY A 135 -7.68 -19.72 -8.96
C GLY A 135 -6.75 -20.23 -7.85
N ILE A 136 -5.73 -21.01 -8.22
CA ILE A 136 -4.74 -21.56 -7.30
C ILE A 136 -3.48 -20.71 -7.36
N GLU A 137 -3.12 -20.11 -6.23
CA GLU A 137 -1.81 -19.46 -6.06
C GLU A 137 -0.73 -20.52 -5.90
N VAL A 138 0.35 -20.41 -6.68
CA VAL A 138 1.53 -21.28 -6.63
C VAL A 138 2.71 -20.39 -6.27
N PHE A 139 3.44 -20.76 -5.23
CA PHE A 139 4.62 -20.03 -4.77
C PHE A 139 5.86 -20.49 -5.53
N GLU A 140 6.90 -19.65 -5.58
CA GLU A 140 8.16 -20.00 -6.26
C GLU A 140 8.81 -21.26 -5.68
N GLU A 141 8.63 -21.51 -4.39
CA GLU A 141 9.15 -22.69 -3.72
C GLU A 141 8.33 -23.96 -3.97
N ASP A 142 7.10 -23.84 -4.49
CA ASP A 142 6.28 -25.00 -4.83
C ASP A 142 6.81 -25.66 -6.11
N LYS A 143 6.88 -27.00 -6.11
CA LYS A 143 7.25 -27.75 -7.31
C LYS A 143 6.00 -28.16 -8.07
N THR A 144 5.99 -27.90 -9.36
CA THR A 144 4.88 -28.28 -10.23
C THR A 144 5.35 -29.22 -11.33
N THR A 145 4.51 -30.22 -11.65
CA THR A 145 4.73 -31.12 -12.79
C THR A 145 3.44 -31.24 -13.57
N LEU A 146 3.56 -31.39 -14.88
CA LEU A 146 2.43 -31.62 -15.79
C LEU A 146 2.77 -32.85 -16.63
N SER A 147 1.98 -33.91 -16.49
CA SER A 147 2.20 -35.18 -17.18
C SER A 147 0.89 -35.76 -17.68
N ASN A 148 1.00 -36.77 -18.55
CA ASN A 148 -0.17 -37.60 -18.88
C ASN A 148 -0.61 -38.39 -17.63
N SER A 149 -1.90 -38.70 -17.58
CA SER A 149 -2.52 -39.51 -16.54
C SER A 149 -2.10 -40.98 -16.70
N ASP A 150 -1.55 -41.57 -15.64
CA ASP A 150 -1.29 -43.02 -15.59
C ASP A 150 -2.59 -43.83 -15.38
N ASN A 151 -3.62 -43.21 -14.77
CA ASN A 151 -4.90 -43.87 -14.50
C ASN A 151 -6.10 -42.93 -14.73
N MET A 152 -6.60 -42.93 -15.96
CA MET A 152 -7.72 -42.08 -16.36
C MET A 152 -9.02 -42.35 -15.57
N ALA A 153 -9.20 -43.54 -15.00
CA ALA A 153 -10.38 -43.85 -14.20
C ALA A 153 -10.41 -43.07 -12.86
N VAL A 154 -9.22 -42.80 -12.30
CA VAL A 154 -9.08 -42.01 -11.07
C VAL A 154 -8.94 -40.53 -11.37
N ASP A 155 -8.15 -40.18 -12.38
CA ASP A 155 -7.82 -38.80 -12.68
C ASP A 155 -8.93 -38.11 -13.49
N GLY A 156 -9.69 -38.87 -14.28
CA GLY A 156 -10.85 -38.39 -15.04
C GLY A 156 -10.52 -37.28 -16.05
N ALA A 157 -9.26 -37.17 -16.43
CA ALA A 157 -8.69 -36.33 -17.48
C ALA A 157 -7.40 -37.00 -18.00
N ASN A 158 -7.03 -36.73 -19.25
CA ASN A 158 -5.80 -37.29 -19.83
C ASN A 158 -4.52 -36.63 -19.29
N MET A 159 -4.63 -35.43 -18.72
CA MET A 159 -3.50 -34.69 -18.17
C MET A 159 -3.68 -34.41 -16.70
N VAL A 160 -2.59 -34.57 -15.95
CA VAL A 160 -2.55 -34.34 -14.51
C VAL A 160 -1.45 -33.32 -14.22
N MET A 161 -1.84 -32.25 -13.55
CA MET A 161 -0.90 -31.31 -12.93
C MET A 161 -0.76 -31.68 -11.45
N LYS A 162 0.46 -31.93 -10.98
CA LYS A 162 0.73 -32.16 -9.56
C LYS A 162 1.44 -30.96 -8.97
N ILE A 163 0.98 -30.51 -7.81
CA ILE A 163 1.61 -29.46 -7.00
C ILE A 163 2.18 -30.12 -5.74
N ASP A 164 3.50 -30.11 -5.61
CA ASP A 164 4.21 -30.47 -4.39
C ASP A 164 4.48 -29.18 -3.62
N ARG A 165 3.66 -28.95 -2.59
CA ARG A 165 3.67 -27.71 -1.80
C ARG A 165 4.88 -27.66 -0.89
N ALA A 166 5.58 -26.54 -0.90
CA ALA A 166 6.61 -26.25 0.09
C ALA A 166 5.96 -26.05 1.48
N SER A 167 6.59 -26.61 2.51
CA SER A 167 6.14 -26.46 3.88
C SER A 167 6.44 -25.06 4.37
N MET A 168 5.42 -24.35 4.85
CA MET A 168 5.54 -23.03 5.44
C MET A 168 6.00 -23.16 6.90
N VAL A 169 7.00 -22.40 7.32
CA VAL A 169 7.48 -22.33 8.71
C VAL A 169 7.70 -20.88 9.13
N ASN A 170 7.48 -20.60 10.41
CA ASN A 170 7.74 -19.28 11.01
C ASN A 170 9.16 -19.30 11.60
N PHE A 171 10.10 -18.62 10.95
CA PHE A 171 11.50 -18.62 11.35
C PHE A 171 11.88 -17.27 11.95
N VAL A 172 12.32 -17.28 13.21
CA VAL A 172 12.79 -16.10 13.95
C VAL A 172 14.30 -16.17 14.07
N LEU A 173 15.00 -15.33 13.32
CA LEU A 173 16.45 -15.26 13.30
C LEU A 173 16.94 -14.04 14.07
N TYR A 174 17.54 -14.25 15.24
CA TYR A 174 18.02 -13.17 16.13
C TYR A 174 16.95 -12.10 16.40
N GLY A 175 15.71 -12.56 16.66
CA GLY A 175 14.55 -11.70 16.90
C GLY A 175 13.84 -11.18 15.64
N LYS A 176 14.40 -11.38 14.44
CA LYS A 176 13.74 -11.01 13.18
C LYS A 176 12.85 -12.14 12.69
N GLU A 177 11.54 -11.90 12.67
CA GLU A 177 10.58 -12.86 12.14
C GLU A 177 10.57 -12.91 10.61
N SER A 178 10.40 -14.11 10.06
CA SER A 178 10.24 -14.36 8.63
C SER A 178 9.40 -15.61 8.40
N VAL A 179 8.60 -15.59 7.34
CA VAL A 179 7.91 -16.78 6.86
C VAL A 179 8.78 -17.42 5.79
N ILE A 180 9.09 -18.71 5.95
CA ILE A 180 9.89 -19.47 5.00
C ILE A 180 9.06 -20.62 4.44
N ARG A 181 9.09 -20.79 3.12
CA ARG A 181 8.62 -22.00 2.43
C ARG A 181 9.83 -22.86 2.08
N THR A 182 9.77 -24.16 2.40
CA THR A 182 10.90 -25.08 2.19
C THR A 182 10.43 -26.51 1.88
N HIS A 183 11.27 -27.26 1.16
CA HIS A 183 11.14 -28.71 1.00
C HIS A 183 12.05 -29.51 1.95
N ALA A 184 12.84 -28.84 2.79
CA ALA A 184 13.68 -29.47 3.81
C ALA A 184 12.85 -30.38 4.70
N LYS A 185 13.37 -31.57 4.99
CA LYS A 185 12.72 -32.56 5.86
C LYS A 185 13.01 -32.32 7.33
N THR A 186 14.13 -31.67 7.64
CA THR A 186 14.57 -31.38 9.01
C THR A 186 14.96 -29.92 9.19
N VAL A 187 14.99 -29.46 10.44
CA VAL A 187 15.44 -28.10 10.77
C VAL A 187 16.90 -27.87 10.35
N GLY A 188 17.76 -28.88 10.49
CA GLY A 188 19.15 -28.82 10.05
C GLY A 188 19.28 -28.64 8.54
N GLU A 189 18.46 -29.32 7.75
CA GLU A 189 18.40 -29.12 6.29
C GLU A 189 17.91 -27.72 5.94
N LEU A 190 16.90 -27.20 6.63
CA LEU A 190 16.41 -25.84 6.44
C LEU A 190 17.50 -24.79 6.72
N LEU A 191 18.23 -24.94 7.82
CA LEU A 191 19.33 -24.03 8.16
C LEU A 191 20.42 -24.06 7.07
N LYS A 192 20.75 -25.26 6.58
CA LYS A 192 21.72 -25.42 5.48
C LYS A 192 21.20 -24.80 4.17
N GLU A 193 19.93 -25.01 3.82
CA GLU A 193 19.28 -24.41 2.65
C GLU A 193 19.38 -22.87 2.68
N LYS A 194 19.19 -22.27 3.87
CA LYS A 194 19.30 -20.82 4.07
C LYS A 194 20.72 -20.33 4.33
N ASN A 195 21.73 -21.19 4.24
CA ASN A 195 23.13 -20.87 4.53
C ASN A 195 23.34 -20.27 5.95
N ILE A 196 22.62 -20.80 6.93
CA ILE A 196 22.70 -20.40 8.33
C ILE A 196 23.50 -21.46 9.10
N ASP A 197 24.63 -21.05 9.66
CA ASP A 197 25.43 -21.89 10.55
C ASP A 197 25.42 -21.30 11.97
N PRO A 198 24.65 -21.91 12.91
CA PRO A 198 24.59 -21.45 14.29
C PRO A 198 25.98 -21.50 14.96
N LYS A 199 26.37 -20.38 15.58
CA LYS A 199 27.64 -20.29 16.33
C LYS A 199 27.53 -20.97 17.69
N LYS A 200 28.67 -21.12 18.38
CA LYS A 200 28.77 -21.76 19.70
C LYS A 200 27.78 -21.24 20.74
N ASP A 201 27.51 -19.93 20.74
CA ASP A 201 26.64 -19.27 21.73
C ASP A 201 25.19 -19.14 21.27
N ASP A 202 24.86 -19.67 20.08
CA ASP A 202 23.51 -19.64 19.56
C ASP A 202 22.71 -20.85 20.07
N THR A 203 21.44 -20.62 20.35
CA THR A 203 20.48 -21.64 20.79
C THR A 203 19.32 -21.70 19.79
N LEU A 204 18.92 -22.91 19.45
CA LEU A 204 17.82 -23.20 18.54
C LEU A 204 16.63 -23.70 19.36
N SER A 205 15.42 -23.22 19.07
CA SER A 205 14.20 -23.60 19.82
C SER A 205 13.81 -25.06 19.68
N VAL A 206 14.27 -25.70 18.60
CA VAL A 206 13.96 -27.08 18.22
C VAL A 206 15.25 -27.80 17.83
N ASP A 207 15.28 -29.12 17.98
CA ASP A 207 16.47 -29.89 17.60
C ASP A 207 16.74 -29.84 16.08
N ARG A 208 18.01 -29.91 15.66
CA ARG A 208 18.37 -29.91 14.23
C ARG A 208 17.79 -31.10 13.47
N SER A 209 17.58 -32.24 14.14
CA SER A 209 16.96 -33.44 13.57
C SER A 209 15.43 -33.41 13.58
N ALA A 210 14.82 -32.43 14.23
CA ALA A 210 13.37 -32.29 14.28
C ALA A 210 12.82 -32.18 12.85
N LYS A 211 11.75 -32.93 12.57
CA LYS A 211 11.09 -32.92 11.27
C LYS A 211 10.36 -31.60 11.06
N ILE A 212 10.41 -31.08 9.84
CA ILE A 212 9.63 -29.90 9.48
C ILE A 212 8.14 -30.24 9.45
N ILE A 213 7.35 -29.44 10.16
CA ILE A 213 5.89 -29.52 10.18
C ILE A 213 5.34 -28.17 9.71
N PRO A 214 4.34 -28.13 8.80
CA PRO A 214 3.72 -26.89 8.37
C PRO A 214 3.22 -26.04 9.55
N GLY A 215 3.58 -24.75 9.54
CA GLY A 215 3.25 -23.78 10.58
C GLY A 215 4.16 -23.79 11.80
N MET A 216 5.17 -24.68 11.88
CA MET A 216 6.05 -24.72 13.06
C MET A 216 6.84 -23.42 13.24
N LYS A 217 7.03 -23.02 14.49
CA LYS A 217 7.88 -21.90 14.87
C LYS A 217 9.29 -22.41 15.18
N ILE A 218 10.29 -21.82 14.54
CA ILE A 218 11.71 -22.14 14.72
C ILE A 218 12.41 -20.84 15.06
N GLU A 219 13.12 -20.81 16.18
CA GLU A 219 13.79 -19.60 16.66
C GLU A 219 15.27 -19.90 16.86
N LEU A 220 16.12 -19.03 16.33
CA LEU A 220 17.56 -19.05 16.55
C LEU A 220 17.94 -17.74 17.23
N TRP A 221 18.42 -17.81 18.46
CA TRP A 221 18.83 -16.65 19.24
C TRP A 221 20.19 -16.86 19.89
N ARG A 222 20.81 -15.79 20.37
CA ARG A 222 22.00 -15.84 21.21
C ARG A 222 21.63 -15.45 22.64
N ASN A 223 22.02 -16.25 23.63
CA ASN A 223 21.80 -15.88 25.04
C ASN A 223 22.78 -14.78 25.48
N GLY A 224 22.35 -13.96 26.45
CA GLY A 224 23.14 -12.85 26.98
C GLY A 224 22.89 -11.52 26.26
N LYS A 225 23.79 -10.56 26.50
CA LYS A 225 23.71 -9.22 25.93
C LYS A 225 24.13 -9.21 24.47
N GLN A 226 23.31 -8.61 23.62
CA GLN A 226 23.60 -8.39 22.21
C GLN A 226 23.10 -7.04 21.74
N THR A 227 23.65 -6.55 20.63
CA THR A 227 23.18 -5.32 20.00
C THR A 227 22.22 -5.65 18.86
N ILE A 228 21.04 -5.05 18.88
CA ILE A 228 20.03 -5.16 17.82
C ILE A 228 19.78 -3.76 17.26
N THR A 229 19.90 -3.61 15.94
CA THR A 229 19.50 -2.38 15.26
C THR A 229 18.13 -2.59 14.62
N ALA A 230 17.17 -1.73 14.96
CA ALA A 230 15.83 -1.72 14.37
C ALA A 230 15.54 -0.35 13.74
N GLU A 231 14.79 -0.37 12.63
CA GLU A 231 14.26 0.85 12.04
C GLU A 231 12.93 1.20 12.75
N GLU A 232 12.81 2.42 13.22
CA GLU A 232 11.60 2.97 13.82
C GLU A 232 11.14 4.23 13.11
N ASP A 233 9.84 4.49 13.16
CA ASP A 233 9.24 5.72 12.64
C ASP A 233 9.47 6.90 13.59
N VAL A 234 9.81 8.04 13.00
CA VAL A 234 9.78 9.34 13.69
C VAL A 234 8.50 10.05 13.28
N LYS A 235 7.57 10.21 14.23
CA LYS A 235 6.28 10.87 13.95
C LYS A 235 6.51 12.29 13.46
N PHE A 236 5.76 12.69 12.43
CA PHE A 236 5.75 14.08 11.99
C PHE A 236 5.00 14.99 12.97
N GLU A 237 5.38 16.26 12.98
CA GLU A 237 4.65 17.31 13.69
C GLU A 237 3.54 17.89 12.82
N VAL A 238 2.46 18.37 13.46
CA VAL A 238 1.37 19.08 12.80
C VAL A 238 1.49 20.58 13.10
N GLU A 239 1.64 21.38 12.05
CA GLU A 239 1.62 22.84 12.11
C GLU A 239 0.27 23.36 11.63
N LYS A 240 -0.40 24.18 12.47
CA LYS A 240 -1.71 24.76 12.14
C LYS A 240 -1.54 26.23 11.76
N VAL A 241 -1.85 26.55 10.52
CA VAL A 241 -1.86 27.92 9.99
C VAL A 241 -3.30 28.43 10.01
N GLN A 242 -3.54 29.53 10.72
CA GLN A 242 -4.87 30.12 10.84
C GLN A 242 -5.21 30.96 9.59
N ASP A 243 -6.41 30.76 9.03
CA ASP A 243 -6.94 31.54 7.91
C ASP A 243 -8.23 32.26 8.32
N ALA A 244 -8.14 33.58 8.43
CA ALA A 244 -9.25 34.45 8.81
C ALA A 244 -10.31 34.64 7.71
N ASN A 245 -10.07 34.15 6.50
CA ASN A 245 -11.03 34.21 5.39
C ASN A 245 -11.91 32.94 5.30
N ARG A 246 -11.53 31.87 6.01
CA ARG A 246 -12.23 30.58 6.01
C ARG A 246 -13.02 30.40 7.30
N ASP A 247 -14.24 29.88 7.17
CA ASP A 247 -15.16 29.71 8.30
C ASP A 247 -14.58 28.82 9.40
N SER A 248 -14.92 29.13 10.65
CA SER A 248 -14.55 28.33 11.81
C SER A 248 -15.05 26.90 11.63
N GLY A 249 -14.13 25.94 11.78
CA GLY A 249 -14.38 24.53 11.49
C GLY A 249 -13.82 24.07 10.14
N TYR A 250 -13.47 24.99 9.23
CA TYR A 250 -12.74 24.65 8.01
C TYR A 250 -11.38 24.05 8.37
N ARG A 251 -11.04 22.93 7.72
CA ARG A 251 -9.74 22.27 7.80
C ARG A 251 -9.31 21.83 6.42
N GLU A 252 -8.08 22.16 6.05
CA GLU A 252 -7.47 21.72 4.81
C GLU A 252 -6.01 21.35 5.05
N VAL A 253 -5.60 20.18 4.58
CA VAL A 253 -4.19 19.78 4.61
C VAL A 253 -3.50 20.41 3.40
N LYS A 254 -2.72 21.47 3.63
CA LYS A 254 -1.93 22.15 2.60
C LYS A 254 -0.70 21.32 2.20
N GLN A 255 -0.11 20.64 3.17
CA GLN A 255 1.01 19.73 2.98
C GLN A 255 0.79 18.50 3.86
N ALA A 256 0.74 17.31 3.25
CA ALA A 256 0.67 16.07 3.99
C ALA A 256 1.98 15.82 4.75
N GLY A 257 1.86 15.40 6.01
CA GLY A 257 3.01 14.98 6.80
C GLY A 257 3.54 13.64 6.32
N GLU A 258 4.83 13.42 6.53
CA GLU A 258 5.49 12.16 6.22
C GLU A 258 6.35 11.76 7.42
N ASN A 259 6.14 10.55 7.97
CA ASN A 259 6.98 10.05 9.04
C ASN A 259 8.44 9.98 8.58
N GLY A 260 9.33 10.39 9.46
CA GLY A 260 10.75 10.14 9.34
C GLY A 260 11.09 8.70 9.69
N LYS A 261 12.37 8.36 9.54
CA LYS A 261 12.93 7.07 9.92
C LYS A 261 14.15 7.29 10.79
N LYS A 262 14.33 6.45 11.80
CA LYS A 262 15.56 6.37 12.59
C LYS A 262 15.99 4.92 12.75
N ASN A 263 17.30 4.70 12.73
CA ASN A 263 17.88 3.43 13.16
C ASN A 263 18.22 3.54 14.63
N VAL A 264 17.56 2.72 15.45
CA VAL A 264 17.82 2.64 16.89
C VAL A 264 18.59 1.37 17.18
N THR A 265 19.73 1.52 17.85
CA THR A 265 20.53 0.39 18.35
C THR A 265 20.21 0.18 19.83
N TYR A 266 19.78 -1.03 20.15
CA TYR A 266 19.48 -1.48 21.49
C TYR A 266 20.54 -2.45 21.99
N GLU A 267 20.92 -2.35 23.25
CA GLU A 267 21.45 -3.48 24.01
C GLU A 267 20.24 -4.29 24.52
N VAL A 268 20.15 -5.54 24.07
CA VAL A 268 19.09 -6.47 24.44
C VAL A 268 19.69 -7.65 25.18
N GLU A 269 19.10 -8.02 26.32
CA GLU A 269 19.45 -9.23 27.05
C GLU A 269 18.43 -10.33 26.74
N MET A 270 18.93 -11.43 26.19
CA MET A 270 18.12 -12.60 25.86
C MET A 270 18.38 -13.74 26.84
N LYS A 271 17.31 -14.35 27.34
CA LYS A 271 17.38 -15.55 28.17
C LYS A 271 16.34 -16.56 27.71
N ASN A 272 16.79 -17.73 27.28
CA ASN A 272 15.92 -18.84 26.83
C ASN A 272 14.96 -18.41 25.70
N GLY A 273 15.44 -17.61 24.75
CA GLY A 273 14.66 -17.16 23.59
C GLY A 273 13.76 -15.98 23.87
N VAL A 274 13.68 -15.52 25.12
CA VAL A 274 12.87 -14.37 25.52
C VAL A 274 13.76 -13.18 25.80
N GLU A 275 13.36 -12.03 25.27
CA GLU A 275 13.92 -10.73 25.62
C GLU A 275 13.54 -10.37 27.06
N VAL A 276 14.53 -10.27 27.95
CA VAL A 276 14.31 -9.92 29.37
C VAL A 276 14.64 -8.46 29.67
N SER A 277 15.48 -7.80 28.86
CA SER A 277 15.71 -6.36 28.95
C SER A 277 16.08 -5.76 27.59
N ARG A 278 15.71 -4.50 27.40
CA ARG A 278 16.08 -3.68 26.24
C ARG A 278 16.43 -2.28 26.68
N LYS A 279 17.59 -1.80 26.22
CA LYS A 279 18.08 -0.45 26.48
C LYS A 279 18.52 0.19 25.18
N GLU A 280 17.96 1.34 24.82
CA GLU A 280 18.50 2.16 23.73
C GLU A 280 19.90 2.64 24.09
N ILE A 281 20.87 2.39 23.21
CA ILE A 281 22.26 2.82 23.38
C ILE A 281 22.71 3.83 22.33
N ALA A 282 22.03 3.88 21.18
CA ALA A 282 22.24 4.89 20.15
C ALA A 282 21.01 4.98 19.24
N SER A 283 20.74 6.18 18.71
CA SER A 283 19.78 6.36 17.62
C SER A 283 20.33 7.35 16.59
N VAL A 284 20.05 7.08 15.32
CA VAL A 284 20.44 7.93 14.19
C VAL A 284 19.23 8.11 13.28
N VAL A 285 18.82 9.36 13.07
CA VAL A 285 17.77 9.69 12.09
C VAL A 285 18.33 9.44 10.69
N THR A 286 17.67 8.56 9.94
CA THR A 286 18.03 8.21 8.55
C THR A 286 17.19 8.98 7.54
N LYS A 287 16.00 9.44 7.96
CA LYS A 287 15.10 10.28 7.18
C LYS A 287 14.38 11.26 8.09
N GLU A 288 14.54 12.54 7.86
CA GLU A 288 13.82 13.58 8.62
C GLU A 288 12.31 13.51 8.35
N PRO A 289 11.46 13.65 9.39
CA PRO A 289 10.01 13.74 9.20
C PRO A 289 9.65 15.05 8.47
N LYS A 290 8.63 14.99 7.60
CA LYS A 290 8.05 16.19 6.99
C LYS A 290 6.81 16.59 7.77
N LYS A 291 6.75 17.86 8.19
CA LYS A 291 5.61 18.40 8.93
C LYS A 291 4.34 18.36 8.07
N GLN A 292 3.21 18.06 8.72
CA GLN A 292 1.89 18.28 8.15
C GLN A 292 1.49 19.74 8.38
N ILE A 293 1.10 20.44 7.32
CA ILE A 293 0.60 21.82 7.43
C ILE A 293 -0.91 21.79 7.22
N GLU A 294 -1.66 22.14 8.26
CA GLU A 294 -3.11 22.28 8.23
C GLU A 294 -3.50 23.76 8.21
N ILE A 295 -4.28 24.16 7.22
CA ILE A 295 -4.99 25.43 7.25
C ILE A 295 -6.26 25.22 8.08
N VAL A 296 -6.43 26.04 9.11
CA VAL A 296 -7.64 26.04 9.96
C VAL A 296 -8.36 27.38 9.82
N GLY A 297 -9.65 27.33 9.50
CA GLY A 297 -10.47 28.53 9.39
C GLY A 297 -10.74 29.17 10.74
N THR A 298 -10.62 30.49 10.81
CA THR A 298 -10.89 31.29 12.02
C THR A 298 -11.96 32.36 11.78
N LYS A 299 -12.53 32.45 10.57
CA LYS A 299 -13.62 33.37 10.26
C LYS A 299 -14.87 32.97 11.04
N VAL A 300 -15.42 33.92 11.77
CA VAL A 300 -16.67 33.70 12.50
C VAL A 300 -17.78 34.47 11.80
N SER A 301 -18.87 33.76 11.47
CA SER A 301 -20.07 34.38 10.91
C SER A 301 -20.94 34.92 12.05
N LEU A 302 -21.30 36.20 11.98
CA LEU A 302 -22.16 36.86 12.95
C LEU A 302 -23.59 36.99 12.40
N PRO A 303 -24.62 36.98 13.26
CA PRO A 303 -25.98 37.26 12.83
C PRO A 303 -26.06 38.66 12.19
N SER A 304 -26.82 38.79 11.10
CA SER A 304 -27.07 40.09 10.45
C SER A 304 -27.72 41.08 11.40
N GLY A 305 -27.40 42.37 11.28
CA GLY A 305 -27.97 43.44 12.09
C GLY A 305 -26.91 44.45 12.54
N SER A 306 -27.36 45.59 13.04
CA SER A 306 -26.54 46.58 13.71
C SER A 306 -26.25 46.16 15.16
N HIS A 307 -25.28 46.81 15.80
CA HIS A 307 -25.04 46.63 17.24
C HIS A 307 -26.30 46.90 18.07
N SER A 308 -27.13 47.88 17.67
CA SER A 308 -28.40 48.19 18.31
C SER A 308 -29.40 47.03 18.21
N ASP A 309 -29.44 46.33 17.07
CA ASP A 309 -30.29 45.16 16.89
C ASP A 309 -29.87 44.01 17.81
N TRP A 310 -28.55 43.79 17.95
CA TRP A 310 -28.02 42.78 18.87
C TRP A 310 -28.27 43.14 20.34
N MET A 311 -28.13 44.41 20.72
CA MET A 311 -28.42 44.90 22.08
C MET A 311 -29.92 44.79 22.42
N SER A 312 -30.79 45.15 21.47
CA SER A 312 -32.24 44.97 21.60
C SER A 312 -32.60 43.50 21.81
N ALA A 313 -32.08 42.59 20.97
CA ALA A 313 -32.30 41.16 21.10
C ALA A 313 -31.73 40.57 22.42
N ALA A 314 -30.73 41.23 23.00
CA ALA A 314 -30.17 40.88 24.30
C ALA A 314 -30.97 41.44 25.49
N GLY A 315 -32.00 42.25 25.25
CA GLY A 315 -32.85 42.85 26.29
C GLY A 315 -32.28 44.12 26.92
N ILE A 316 -31.34 44.80 26.24
CA ILE A 316 -30.80 46.07 26.70
C ILE A 316 -31.81 47.19 26.43
N SER A 317 -32.00 48.10 27.39
CA SER A 317 -32.80 49.30 27.19
C SER A 317 -32.15 50.24 26.15
N PRO A 318 -32.91 50.86 25.23
CA PRO A 318 -32.37 51.84 24.29
C PRO A 318 -31.59 52.99 24.94
N ASP A 319 -31.99 53.40 26.16
CA ASP A 319 -31.29 54.45 26.93
C ASP A 319 -29.87 54.04 27.33
N ASP A 320 -29.59 52.73 27.42
CA ASP A 320 -28.28 52.19 27.80
C ASP A 320 -27.35 51.95 26.60
N TYR A 321 -27.85 52.05 25.35
CA TYR A 321 -27.07 51.70 24.15
C TYR A 321 -25.79 52.52 24.02
N GLY A 322 -25.83 53.79 24.41
CA GLY A 322 -24.65 54.67 24.40
C GLY A 322 -23.54 54.16 25.32
N TYR A 323 -23.89 53.71 26.52
CA TYR A 323 -22.94 53.19 27.51
C TYR A 323 -22.36 51.85 27.09
N VAL A 324 -23.21 50.92 26.62
CA VAL A 324 -22.78 49.61 26.12
C VAL A 324 -21.83 49.78 24.94
N ASN A 325 -22.21 50.61 23.96
CA ASN A 325 -21.42 50.85 22.76
C ASN A 325 -20.05 51.46 23.11
N PHE A 326 -20.00 52.39 24.06
CA PHE A 326 -18.75 52.94 24.53
C PHE A 326 -17.83 51.85 25.12
N ILE A 327 -18.36 51.04 26.05
CA ILE A 327 -17.55 50.02 26.73
C ILE A 327 -17.06 48.97 25.73
N PHE A 328 -17.94 48.34 24.95
CA PHE A 328 -17.51 47.29 24.00
C PHE A 328 -16.59 47.83 22.90
N THR A 329 -16.73 49.10 22.51
CA THR A 329 -15.77 49.73 21.60
C THR A 329 -14.38 49.81 22.22
N LYS A 330 -14.29 50.16 23.51
CA LYS A 330 -13.02 50.27 24.23
C LYS A 330 -12.40 48.92 24.58
N GLU A 331 -13.22 47.94 24.96
CA GLU A 331 -12.75 46.63 25.39
C GLU A 331 -12.35 45.72 24.21
N SER A 332 -13.12 45.73 23.13
CA SER A 332 -12.93 44.77 22.03
C SER A 332 -13.07 45.35 20.63
N THR A 333 -13.43 46.64 20.50
CA THR A 333 -13.85 47.24 19.23
C THR A 333 -14.96 46.42 18.58
N TRP A 334 -15.90 45.93 19.40
CA TRP A 334 -17.00 45.05 19.00
C TRP A 334 -16.60 43.71 18.37
N ARG A 335 -15.34 43.28 18.51
CA ARG A 335 -14.91 41.96 18.05
C ARG A 335 -15.37 40.90 19.05
N THR A 336 -16.39 40.13 18.68
CA THR A 336 -16.89 39.00 19.49
C THR A 336 -15.82 37.98 19.83
N THR A 337 -14.75 37.87 19.01
CA THR A 337 -13.62 36.95 19.20
C THR A 337 -12.41 37.58 19.91
N ALA A 338 -12.50 38.83 20.36
CA ALA A 338 -11.39 39.52 21.03
C ALA A 338 -10.90 38.71 22.24
N ARG A 339 -9.56 38.55 22.34
CA ARG A 339 -8.89 37.86 23.43
C ARG A 339 -7.67 38.65 23.92
N ASN A 340 -7.51 38.70 25.24
CA ASN A 340 -6.32 39.20 25.91
C ASN A 340 -5.95 38.26 27.06
N GLY A 341 -5.04 37.32 26.80
CA GLY A 341 -4.69 36.25 27.74
C GLY A 341 -5.90 35.38 28.09
N GLN A 342 -6.29 35.40 29.37
CA GLN A 342 -7.46 34.68 29.90
C GLN A 342 -8.80 35.41 29.71
N TYR A 343 -8.78 36.66 29.24
CA TYR A 343 -9.98 37.47 29.02
C TYR A 343 -10.45 37.40 27.57
N ALA A 344 -11.76 37.34 27.35
CA ALA A 344 -12.38 37.14 26.06
C ALA A 344 -13.75 37.85 25.91
N GLY A 345 -14.17 38.08 24.66
CA GLY A 345 -15.50 38.57 24.31
C GLY A 345 -15.64 40.10 24.30
N LEU A 346 -16.85 40.57 23.98
CA LEU A 346 -17.16 41.98 23.74
C LEU A 346 -16.75 42.91 24.89
N GLY A 347 -16.92 42.45 26.12
CA GLY A 347 -16.58 43.18 27.35
C GLY A 347 -15.38 42.61 28.14
N GLN A 348 -14.61 41.68 27.57
CA GLN A 348 -13.37 41.12 28.15
C GLN A 348 -13.53 40.50 29.56
N THR A 349 -14.24 39.37 29.67
CA THR A 349 -14.33 38.59 30.93
C THR A 349 -13.52 37.29 30.85
N ASN A 350 -13.30 36.61 31.98
CA ASN A 350 -12.61 35.32 32.00
C ASN A 350 -13.30 34.31 31.05
N ILE A 351 -12.50 33.65 30.21
CA ILE A 351 -13.03 32.82 29.13
C ILE A 351 -13.83 31.60 29.61
N ASP A 352 -13.47 31.02 30.75
CA ASP A 352 -14.19 29.85 31.27
C ASP A 352 -15.60 30.26 31.71
N LYS A 353 -15.72 31.44 32.34
CA LYS A 353 -17.04 32.02 32.68
C LYS A 353 -17.85 32.35 31.43
N LEU A 354 -17.20 32.93 30.42
CA LEU A 354 -17.88 33.30 29.18
C LEU A 354 -18.37 32.09 28.41
N SER A 355 -17.53 31.07 28.25
CA SER A 355 -17.88 29.85 27.51
C SER A 355 -18.91 28.99 28.24
N GLN A 356 -18.91 28.98 29.57
CA GLN A 356 -19.93 28.29 30.36
C GLN A 356 -21.31 28.96 30.23
N ALA A 357 -21.36 30.29 30.32
CA ALA A 357 -22.62 31.04 30.19
C ALA A 357 -23.08 31.19 28.73
N CYS A 358 -22.14 31.12 27.79
CA CYS A 358 -22.37 31.31 26.37
C CYS A 358 -21.50 30.35 25.53
N PRO A 359 -21.95 29.09 25.32
CA PRO A 359 -21.14 28.07 24.66
C PRO A 359 -20.63 28.44 23.25
N ASN A 360 -21.43 29.18 22.48
CA ASN A 360 -21.10 29.65 21.13
C ASN A 360 -20.72 31.14 21.09
N TRP A 361 -20.11 31.66 22.17
CA TRP A 361 -19.86 33.09 22.34
C TRP A 361 -19.22 33.74 21.12
N GLN A 362 -18.24 33.10 20.47
CA GLN A 362 -17.53 33.68 19.33
C GLN A 362 -18.47 34.15 18.20
N SER A 363 -19.54 33.39 17.92
CA SER A 363 -20.50 33.64 16.84
C SER A 363 -21.83 34.23 17.31
N ASP A 364 -22.05 34.32 18.62
CA ASP A 364 -23.31 34.79 19.19
C ASP A 364 -23.10 36.10 19.99
N PRO A 365 -23.13 37.26 19.31
CA PRO A 365 -22.98 38.55 19.96
C PRO A 365 -24.13 38.82 20.95
N VAL A 366 -25.35 38.34 20.69
CA VAL A 366 -26.52 38.56 21.55
C VAL A 366 -26.35 37.85 22.88
N CYS A 367 -25.91 36.60 22.85
CA CYS A 367 -25.60 35.83 24.04
C CYS A 367 -24.46 36.46 24.86
N GLN A 368 -23.39 36.95 24.21
CA GLN A 368 -22.35 37.70 24.90
C GLN A 368 -22.88 38.95 25.59
N ILE A 369 -23.69 39.76 24.88
CA ILE A 369 -24.27 40.99 25.44
C ILE A 369 -25.09 40.66 26.69
N ARG A 370 -25.86 39.57 26.72
CA ARG A 370 -26.60 39.12 27.92
C ARG A 370 -25.68 38.79 29.09
N VAL A 371 -24.56 38.11 28.85
CA VAL A 371 -23.57 37.81 29.90
C VAL A 371 -23.00 39.11 30.49
N PHE A 372 -22.61 40.04 29.62
CA PHE A 372 -22.04 41.32 30.05
C PHE A 372 -23.07 42.25 30.68
N ASN A 373 -24.34 42.18 30.27
CA ASN A 373 -25.45 42.88 30.92
C ASN A 373 -25.62 42.44 32.37
N ASN A 374 -25.63 41.12 32.60
CA ASN A 374 -25.73 40.58 33.95
C ASN A 374 -24.54 41.05 34.80
N TYR A 375 -23.33 41.10 34.24
CA TYR A 375 -22.16 41.64 34.93
C TYR A 375 -22.29 43.14 35.24
N ALA A 376 -22.68 43.96 34.26
CA ALA A 376 -22.88 45.40 34.40
C ALA A 376 -23.87 45.72 35.53
N VAL A 377 -25.03 45.07 35.52
CA VAL A 377 -26.11 45.30 36.48
C VAL A 377 -25.75 44.76 37.86
N SER A 378 -25.20 43.55 37.96
CA SER A 378 -24.88 42.95 39.27
C SER A 378 -23.70 43.62 39.97
N THR A 379 -22.72 44.13 39.22
CA THR A 379 -21.48 44.66 39.80
C THR A 379 -21.50 46.18 39.92
N TYR A 380 -22.14 46.88 38.97
CA TYR A 380 -22.16 48.35 38.92
C TYR A 380 -23.55 48.95 39.08
N GLY A 381 -24.59 48.12 39.25
CA GLY A 381 -25.99 48.53 39.39
C GLY A 381 -26.67 48.91 38.07
N SER A 382 -25.92 49.34 37.06
CA SER A 382 -26.43 49.73 35.72
C SER A 382 -25.28 49.86 34.71
N TRP A 383 -25.61 49.95 33.42
CA TRP A 383 -24.64 50.29 32.37
C TRP A 383 -24.06 51.70 32.53
N ALA A 384 -24.87 52.68 32.97
CA ALA A 384 -24.37 54.00 33.35
C ALA A 384 -23.34 53.93 34.50
N GLY A 385 -23.59 53.08 35.49
CA GLY A 385 -22.66 52.80 36.59
C GLY A 385 -21.34 52.20 36.09
N ALA A 386 -21.41 51.21 35.20
CA ALA A 386 -20.24 50.58 34.56
C ALA A 386 -19.43 51.59 33.74
N TYR A 387 -20.11 52.45 32.96
CA TYR A 387 -19.47 53.52 32.19
C TYR A 387 -18.71 54.51 33.08
N ASN A 388 -19.33 54.92 34.20
CA ASN A 388 -18.69 55.80 35.18
C ASN A 388 -17.50 55.13 35.88
N ALA A 389 -17.55 53.81 36.12
CA ALA A 389 -16.40 53.05 36.61
C ALA A 389 -15.26 53.06 35.59
N TRP A 390 -15.55 52.76 34.32
CA TRP A 390 -14.58 52.79 33.23
C TRP A 390 -13.89 54.15 33.09
N ASN A 391 -14.66 55.24 33.08
CA ASN A 391 -14.09 56.58 32.92
C ASN A 391 -13.11 56.95 34.03
N ARG A 392 -13.39 56.52 35.27
CA ARG A 392 -12.53 56.78 36.45
C ARG A 392 -11.32 55.86 36.50
N LYS A 393 -11.52 54.56 36.30
CA LYS A 393 -10.52 53.53 36.58
C LYS A 393 -9.79 53.00 35.35
N LYS A 394 -10.31 53.28 34.16
CA LYS A 394 -9.89 52.72 32.86
C LYS A 394 -10.09 51.20 32.72
N TRP A 395 -10.90 50.64 33.62
CA TRP A 395 -11.50 49.33 33.56
C TRP A 395 -12.89 49.46 34.18
N TRP A 396 -13.84 48.66 33.72
CA TRP A 396 -15.17 48.65 34.30
C TRP A 396 -15.22 47.57 35.35
#